data_AF-A0A2P5K9X9-F1
#
_entry.id   AF-A0A2P5K9X9-F1
#
_cell.length_a   1.000
_cell.length_b   1.000
_cell.length_c   1.000
_cell.angle_alpha   90.00
_cell.angle_beta   90.00
_cell.angle_gamma   90.00
#
_symmetry.space_group_name_H-M   'P 1'
#
loop_
_entity.id
_entity.type
_entity.pdbx_description
1 polymer ?
#
loop_
_entity_poly.entity_id
_entity_poly.type
_entity_poly.pdbx_seq_one_letter_code
_entity_poly.pdbx_strand_id
1 'polypeptide(L)'
;MAERIVGNFIVRTMQNSTRPGEWTSTYFVSRLDAKLREGWVVRQTIDAIFDNQNAAAEYALDAGVKAAARLAPDARGAGRERG
;
A
#
# COMPACT_ATOMS: atom_id res chain seq x y z
N MET A 1 5.40 4.68 -9.58
CA MET A 1 4.42 4.88 -8.49
C MET A 1 3.24 3.94 -8.72
N ALA A 2 3.00 2.99 -7.82
CA ALA A 2 1.89 2.04 -7.92
C ALA A 2 0.80 2.36 -6.88
N GLU A 3 -0.47 2.20 -7.25
CA GLU A 3 -1.65 2.46 -6.43
C GLU A 3 -2.64 1.29 -6.49
N ARG A 4 -3.35 1.02 -5.38
CA ARG A 4 -4.44 0.02 -5.31
C ARG A 4 -5.53 0.47 -4.35
N ILE A 5 -6.79 0.31 -4.75
CA ILE A 5 -7.95 0.49 -3.87
C ILE A 5 -8.30 -0.83 -3.16
N VAL A 6 -8.56 -0.77 -1.86
CA VAL A 6 -8.97 -1.90 -1.01
C VAL A 6 -10.13 -1.45 -0.12
N GLY A 7 -11.36 -1.81 -0.51
CA GLY A 7 -12.57 -1.32 0.16
C GLY A 7 -12.64 0.21 0.14
N ASN A 8 -12.77 0.82 1.32
CA ASN A 8 -12.78 2.28 1.48
C ASN A 8 -11.38 2.90 1.64
N PHE A 9 -10.31 2.17 1.32
CA PHE A 9 -8.93 2.64 1.43
C PHE A 9 -8.22 2.65 0.09
N ILE A 10 -7.24 3.55 -0.03
CA ILE A 10 -6.31 3.64 -1.13
C ILE A 10 -4.89 3.42 -0.62
N VAL A 11 -4.19 2.50 -1.27
CA VAL A 11 -2.80 2.15 -1.01
C VAL A 11 -1.96 2.80 -2.08
N ARG A 12 -0.97 3.59 -1.70
CA ARG A 12 0.03 4.19 -2.60
C ARG A 12 1.41 3.75 -2.19
N THR A 13 2.30 3.64 -3.16
CA THR A 13 3.70 3.29 -2.92
C THR A 13 4.63 4.38 -3.44
N MET A 14 5.71 4.63 -2.71
CA MET A 14 6.80 5.51 -3.11
C MET A 14 8.09 4.71 -3.07
N GLN A 15 8.77 4.61 -4.20
CA GLN A 15 10.06 3.95 -4.30
C GLN A 15 11.16 5.01 -4.12
N ASN A 16 12.17 4.70 -3.33
CA ASN A 16 13.30 5.59 -3.10
C ASN A 16 14.61 4.85 -3.40
N SER A 17 15.45 5.45 -4.25
CA SER A 17 16.79 4.90 -4.51
C SER A 17 17.74 5.37 -3.42
N THR A 18 18.32 4.44 -2.67
CA THR A 18 19.30 4.77 -1.63
C THR A 18 20.71 4.86 -2.20
N ARG A 19 21.00 4.04 -3.21
CA ARG A 19 22.26 3.99 -3.97
C ARG A 19 21.97 3.47 -5.39
N PRO A 20 22.90 3.62 -6.36
CA PRO A 20 22.73 3.01 -7.68
C PRO A 20 22.44 1.51 -7.58
N GLY A 21 21.30 1.07 -8.11
CA GLY A 21 20.86 -0.34 -8.05
C GLY A 21 20.20 -0.77 -6.75
N GLU A 22 20.14 0.09 -5.72
CA GLU A 22 19.46 -0.20 -4.46
C GLU A 22 18.17 0.61 -4.34
N TRP A 23 17.06 -0.09 -4.16
CA TRP A 23 15.74 0.49 -4.02
C TRP A 23 15.12 0.10 -2.69
N THR A 24 14.52 1.08 -2.02
CA THR A 24 13.63 0.90 -0.88
C THR A 24 12.25 1.39 -1.25
N SER A 25 11.24 1.08 -0.45
CA SER A 25 9.88 1.48 -0.76
C SER A 25 9.10 1.80 0.50
N THR A 26 8.23 2.80 0.43
CA THR A 26 7.30 3.18 1.49
C THR A 26 5.90 2.98 0.95
N TYR A 27 5.03 2.32 1.72
CA TYR A 27 3.61 2.29 1.41
C TYR A 27 2.83 3.22 2.34
N PHE A 28 1.74 3.75 1.78
CA PHE A 28 0.83 4.65 2.45
C PHE A 28 -0.58 4.11 2.28
N VAL A 29 -1.36 4.11 3.36
CA VAL A 29 -2.78 3.75 3.33
C VAL A 29 -3.60 4.96 3.76
N SER A 30 -4.53 5.40 2.91
CA SER A 30 -5.46 6.50 3.20
C SER A 30 -6.90 6.08 3.00
N ARG A 31 -7.85 6.74 3.67
CA ARG A 31 -9.28 6.58 3.38
C ARG A 31 -9.64 7.29 2.07
N LEU A 32 -10.52 6.70 1.28
CA LEU A 32 -11.02 7.30 0.03
C LEU A 32 -11.93 8.52 0.29
N ASP A 33 -12.71 8.47 1.37
CA ASP A 33 -13.65 9.54 1.76
C ASP A 33 -12.96 10.75 2.41
N ALA A 34 -11.66 10.65 2.73
CA ALA A 34 -10.87 11.74 3.28
C ALA A 34 -10.61 12.81 2.21
N LYS A 35 -11.66 13.54 1.81
CA LYS A 35 -11.62 14.56 0.76
C LYS A 35 -10.68 15.73 1.08
N LEU A 36 -10.26 15.92 2.33
CA LEU A 36 -9.65 17.20 2.77
C LEU A 36 -8.65 17.10 3.94
N ARG A 37 -8.21 15.91 4.36
CA ARG A 37 -7.16 15.80 5.39
C ARG A 37 -6.05 14.92 4.84
N GLU A 38 -4.90 15.52 4.57
CA GLU A 38 -3.64 14.87 4.17
C GLU A 38 -3.08 13.99 5.30
N GLY A 39 -3.89 13.03 5.76
CA GLY A 39 -3.56 12.10 6.83
C GLY A 39 -3.54 10.68 6.28
N TRP A 40 -2.34 10.09 6.20
CA TRP A 40 -2.19 8.66 6.00
C TRP A 40 -2.63 7.95 7.27
N VAL A 41 -3.52 6.97 7.16
CA VAL A 41 -3.88 6.07 8.27
C VAL A 41 -2.68 5.19 8.63
N VAL A 42 -1.91 4.80 7.62
CA VAL A 42 -0.66 4.07 7.78
C VAL A 42 0.39 4.65 6.85
N ARG A 43 1.60 4.87 7.36
CA ARG A 43 2.81 5.12 6.58
C ARG A 43 3.90 4.19 7.10
N GLN A 44 4.40 3.31 6.25
CA GLN A 44 5.42 2.35 6.65
C GLN A 44 6.51 2.26 5.59
N THR A 45 7.74 2.52 6.02
CA THR A 45 8.94 2.25 5.22
C THR A 45 9.26 0.76 5.32
N ILE A 46 9.53 0.14 4.18
CA ILE A 46 10.03 -1.23 4.09
C ILE A 46 11.55 -1.18 4.28
N ASP A 47 12.03 -1.84 5.34
CA ASP A 47 13.46 -1.95 5.69
C ASP A 47 14.17 -3.04 4.87
N ALA A 48 13.74 -3.24 3.63
CA ALA A 48 14.34 -4.18 2.70
C ALA A 48 14.89 -3.43 1.49
N ILE A 49 16.06 -3.85 1.05
CA ILE A 49 16.72 -3.35 -0.15
C ILE A 49 16.41 -4.30 -1.30
N PHE A 50 15.98 -3.74 -2.42
CA PHE A 50 15.68 -4.45 -3.65
C PHE A 50 16.65 -4.02 -4.74
N ASP A 51 17.07 -4.95 -5.59
CA ASP A 51 17.93 -4.73 -6.76
C ASP A 51 17.20 -3.98 -7.90
N ASN A 52 15.87 -3.89 -7.82
CA ASN A 52 15.04 -3.29 -8.85
C ASN A 52 13.88 -2.49 -8.25
N GLN A 53 13.57 -1.35 -8.89
CA GLN A 53 12.47 -0.47 -8.51
C GLN A 53 11.11 -1.18 -8.53
N ASN A 54 10.88 -2.06 -9.52
CA ASN A 54 9.60 -2.77 -9.64
C ASN A 54 9.39 -3.76 -8.50
N ALA A 55 10.43 -4.53 -8.13
CA ALA A 55 10.36 -5.44 -7.00
C ALA A 55 10.03 -4.70 -5.69
N ALA A 56 10.68 -3.54 -5.47
CA ALA A 56 10.39 -2.68 -4.33
C ALA A 56 8.95 -2.13 -4.34
N ALA A 57 8.42 -1.80 -5.52
CA ALA A 57 7.06 -1.32 -5.69
C ALA A 57 6.02 -2.42 -5.43
N GLU A 58 6.20 -3.60 -6.00
CA GLU A 58 5.31 -4.75 -5.85
C GLU A 58 5.25 -5.24 -4.41
N TYR A 59 6.41 -5.36 -3.76
CA TYR A 59 6.48 -5.75 -2.36
C TYR A 59 5.76 -4.75 -1.44
N ALA A 60 6.01 -3.46 -1.62
CA ALA A 60 5.33 -2.44 -0.82
C ALA A 60 3.82 -2.37 -1.11
N LEU A 61 3.41 -2.64 -2.36
CA LEU A 61 2.00 -2.66 -2.73
C LEU A 61 1.28 -3.83 -2.05
N ASP A 62 1.86 -5.03 -2.08
CA ASP A 62 1.31 -6.20 -1.39
C ASP A 62 1.22 -5.98 0.13
N ALA A 63 2.29 -5.46 0.74
CA ALA A 63 2.31 -5.14 2.17
C ALA A 63 1.22 -4.10 2.52
N GLY A 64 1.09 -3.05 1.72
CA GLY A 64 0.08 -2.02 1.88
C GLY A 64 -1.35 -2.53 1.68
N VAL A 65 -1.58 -3.43 0.72
CA VAL A 65 -2.89 -4.09 0.52
C VAL A 65 -3.25 -4.96 1.72
N LYS A 66 -2.31 -5.75 2.25
CA LYS A 66 -2.52 -6.54 3.47
C LYS A 66 -2.80 -5.65 4.67
N ALA A 67 -2.14 -4.50 4.79
CA ALA A 67 -2.41 -3.53 5.84
C ALA A 67 -3.82 -2.92 5.70
N ALA A 68 -4.19 -2.46 4.50
CA ALA A 68 -5.50 -1.90 4.22
C ALA A 68 -6.64 -2.91 4.45
N ALA A 69 -6.45 -4.17 4.07
CA ALA A 69 -7.43 -5.23 4.29
C ALA A 69 -7.67 -5.51 5.79
N ARG A 70 -6.67 -5.33 6.65
CA ARG A 70 -6.84 -5.42 8.12
C ARG A 70 -7.62 -4.23 8.68
N LEU A 71 -7.55 -3.08 8.04
CA LEU A 71 -8.25 -1.85 8.43
C LEU A 71 -9.69 -1.79 7.91
N ALA A 72 -10.06 -2.63 6.93
CA ALA A 72 -11.39 -2.73 6.36
C ALA A 72 -12.13 -3.98 6.87
N PRO A 73 -12.71 -3.96 8.09
CA PRO A 73 -13.46 -5.11 8.62
C PRO A 73 -14.63 -5.53 7.70
N ASP A 74 -15.24 -4.57 6.98
CA ASP A 74 -16.31 -4.82 6.00
C ASP A 74 -15.83 -5.45 4.67
N ALA A 75 -14.54 -5.41 4.35
CA ALA A 75 -14.02 -6.05 3.13
C ALA A 75 -14.04 -7.59 3.23
N ARG A 76 -14.14 -8.15 4.44
CA ARG A 76 -14.37 -9.59 4.67
C ARG A 76 -15.80 -10.03 4.30
N GLY A 77 -16.74 -9.10 4.16
CA GLY A 77 -18.11 -9.36 3.69
C GLY A 77 -18.30 -9.17 2.18
N ALA A 78 -17.33 -8.60 1.46
CA ALA A 78 -17.41 -8.33 0.02
C ALA A 78 -16.98 -9.53 -0.86
N GLY A 79 -16.92 -10.73 -0.30
CA GLY A 79 -16.45 -11.93 -1.00
C GLY A 79 -17.04 -13.25 -0.51
N ARG A 80 -18.18 -13.22 0.20
CA ARG A 80 -18.92 -14.43 0.54
C ARG A 80 -20.36 -14.31 0.01
N GLU A 81 -20.75 -15.32 -0.78
CA GLU A 81 -22.10 -15.67 -1.24
C GLU A 81 -22.59 -15.09 -2.59
N ARG A 82 -22.25 -15.78 -3.69
CA ARG A 82 -23.22 -16.52 -4.54
C ARG A 82 -22.51 -17.31 -5.64
N GLY A 83 -22.69 -18.63 -5.62
CA GLY A 83 -22.20 -19.59 -6.62
C GLY A 83 -22.20 -21.00 -6.04
#